data_AF-A0A350C9F9-F1
#
_entry.id   AF-A0A350C9F9-F1
#
_cell.length_a   1.000
_cell.length_b   1.000
_cell.length_c   1.000
_cell.angle_alpha   90.00
_cell.angle_beta   90.00
_cell.angle_gamma   90.00
#
_symmetry.space_group_name_H-M   'P 1'
#
loop_
_entity.id
_entity.type
_entity.pdbx_description
1 polymer ?
#
loop_
_entity_poly.entity_id
_entity_poly.type
_entity_poly.pdbx_seq_one_letter_code
_entity_poly.pdbx_strand_id
1 'polypeptide(L)' 'STCEHTHAFATLPALQLGKHVYCEKPLTHSVYEARVIREAAAKANVATQMGT' A
#
# COMPACT_ATOMS: atom_id res chain seq x y z
N SER A 1 4.49 -3.69 11.74
CA SER A 1 3.41 -2.70 11.81
C SER A 1 4.03 -1.35 12.16
N THR A 2 3.84 -0.33 11.32
CA THR A 2 4.34 1.04 11.56
C THR A 2 3.17 1.94 11.98
N CYS A 3 3.39 3.24 12.20
CA CYS A 3 2.29 4.15 12.51
C CYS A 3 1.36 4.31 11.29
N GLU A 4 0.05 4.46 11.52
CA GLU A 4 -0.97 4.50 10.47
C GLU A 4 -0.67 5.53 9.36
N HIS A 5 -0.24 6.74 9.75
CA HIS A 5 0.11 7.83 8.81
C HIS A 5 1.34 7.53 7.94
N THR A 6 2.08 6.46 8.22
CA THR A 6 3.24 6.01 7.43
C THR A 6 2.93 4.82 6.51
N HIS A 7 1.74 4.21 6.62
CA HIS A 7 1.41 3.00 5.88
C HIS A 7 1.52 3.18 4.37
N ALA A 8 1.02 4.30 3.84
CA ALA A 8 1.12 4.62 2.41
C ALA A 8 2.58 4.79 1.94
N PHE A 9 3.40 5.47 2.75
CA PHE A 9 4.81 5.73 2.46
C PHE A 9 5.69 4.48 2.56
N ALA A 10 5.30 3.50 3.36
CA ALA A 10 5.97 2.19 3.42
C ALA A 10 5.51 1.26 2.29
N THR A 11 4.21 1.29 1.96
CA THR A 11 3.60 0.40 0.96
C THR A 11 4.04 0.75 -0.46
N LEU A 12 3.99 2.04 -0.83
CA LEU A 12 4.24 2.46 -2.20
C LEU A 12 5.63 2.08 -2.74
N PRO A 13 6.74 2.27 -2.00
CA PRO A 13 8.05 1.82 -2.45
C PRO A 13 8.15 0.30 -2.59
N ALA A 14 7.50 -0.46 -1.70
CA ALA A 14 7.49 -1.92 -1.80
C ALA A 14 6.78 -2.40 -3.08
N LEU A 15 5.67 -1.77 -3.46
CA LEU A 15 4.98 -2.04 -4.71
C LEU A 15 5.82 -1.67 -5.94
N GLN A 16 6.48 -0.51 -5.90
CA GLN A 16 7.38 -0.08 -6.98
C GLN A 16 8.56 -1.03 -7.19
N LEU A 17 8.99 -1.73 -6.14
CA LEU A 17 10.00 -2.78 -6.19
C LEU A 17 9.42 -4.16 -6.59
N GLY A 18 8.16 -4.24 -7.00
CA GLY A 18 7.52 -5.49 -7.41
C GLY A 18 7.29 -6.47 -6.25
N LYS A 19 7.18 -5.97 -5.01
CA LYS A 19 6.92 -6.82 -3.84
C LYS A 19 5.43 -6.85 -3.53
N HIS A 20 4.96 -8.04 -3.18
CA HIS A 20 3.65 -8.22 -2.55
C HIS A 20 3.66 -7.58 -1.15
N VAL A 21 2.56 -6.90 -0.79
CA VAL A 21 2.47 -6.17 0.48
C VAL A 21 1.22 -6.58 1.24
N TYR A 22 1.42 -6.93 2.51
CA TYR A 22 0.37 -6.96 3.52
C TYR A 22 0.55 -5.76 4.45
N CYS A 23 -0.50 -4.97 4.68
CA CYS A 23 -0.45 -3.78 5.53
C CYS A 23 -1.63 -3.76 6.50
N GLU A 24 -1.41 -3.38 7.76
CA GLU A 24 -2.48 -3.27 8.75
C GLU A 24 -3.48 -2.15 8.42
N LYS A 25 -4.72 -2.27 8.92
CA LYS A 25 -5.69 -1.17 8.78
C LYS A 25 -5.28 0.02 9.66
N PRO A 26 -5.62 1.25 9.25
CA PRO A 26 -6.06 1.67 7.92
C PRO A 26 -4.87 1.73 6.94
N LEU A 27 -5.05 1.31 5.68
CA LEU A 27 -3.99 1.32 4.68
C LEU A 27 -3.48 2.74 4.34
N THR A 28 -4.36 3.75 4.36
CA THR A 28 -4.09 5.13 3.94
C THR A 28 -4.95 6.13 4.70
N HIS A 29 -4.53 7.39 4.75
CA HIS A 29 -5.29 8.48 5.37
C HIS A 29 -6.34 9.09 4.43
N SER A 30 -6.11 9.01 3.12
CA SER A 30 -6.98 9.63 2.12
C SER A 30 -7.33 8.67 0.98
N VAL A 31 -8.48 8.91 0.34
CA VAL A 31 -8.89 8.15 -0.85
C VAL A 31 -7.91 8.36 -2.01
N TYR A 32 -7.24 9.52 -2.07
CA TYR A 32 -6.21 9.78 -3.06
C TYR A 32 -5.01 8.84 -2.92
N GLU A 33 -4.47 8.69 -1.71
CA GLU A 33 -3.39 7.74 -1.44
C GLU A 33 -3.80 6.30 -1.81
N ALA A 34 -5.02 5.90 -1.47
CA ALA A 34 -5.51 4.56 -1.81
C ALA A 34 -5.53 4.31 -3.33
N ARG A 35 -5.91 5.33 -4.13
CA ARG A 35 -5.88 5.25 -5.59
C ARG A 35 -4.46 5.12 -6.13
N VAL A 36 -3.52 5.90 -5.60
CA VAL A 36 -2.11 5.84 -5.98
C VAL A 36 -1.52 4.45 -5.70
N ILE A 37 -1.80 3.89 -4.52
CA ILE A 37 -1.36 2.54 -4.15
C ILE A 37 -1.97 1.48 -5.08
N ARG A 38 -3.28 1.57 -5.36
CA ARG A 38 -3.97 0.66 -6.29
C ARG A 38 -3.33 0.67 -7.68
N GLU A 39 -3.03 1.86 -8.21
CA GLU A 39 -2.38 1.99 -9.51
C GLU A 39 -0.96 1.42 -9.50
N ALA A 40 -0.19 1.65 -8.42
CA ALA A 40 1.14 1.09 -8.27
C ALA A 40 1.12 -0.44 -8.21
N ALA A 41 0.20 -1.03 -7.44
CA ALA A 41 0.03 -2.48 -7.35
C ALA A 41 -0.35 -3.10 -8.70
N ALA A 42 -1.27 -2.47 -9.43
CA ALA A 42 -1.68 -2.92 -10.76
C ALA A 42 -0.52 -2.84 -11.78
N LYS A 43 0.25 -1.74 -11.78
CA LYS A 43 1.42 -1.57 -12.65
C LYS A 43 2.52 -2.58 -12.37
N ALA A 44 2.76 -2.88 -11.10
CA ALA A 44 3.76 -3.86 -10.68
C ALA A 44 3.27 -5.31 -10.79
N ASN A 45 1.99 -5.53 -11.10
CA ASN A 45 1.34 -6.85 -11.13
C ASN A 45 1.53 -7.64 -9.83
N VAL A 46 1.37 -6.97 -8.69
CA VAL A 46 1.53 -7.56 -7.36
C VAL A 46 0.23 -7.56 -6.58
N ALA A 47 0.01 -8.61 -5.80
CA ALA A 47 -1.07 -8.69 -4.83
C ALA A 47 -0.80 -7.79 -3.61
N THR A 48 -1.85 -7.10 -3.16
CA THR A 48 -1.88 -6.36 -1.90
C THR A 48 -3.02 -6.85 -1.02
N GLN A 49 -2.77 -6.97 0.28
CA GLN A 49 -3.78 -7.33 1.27
C GLN A 49 -3.75 -6.33 2.43
N MET A 50 -4.94 -5.98 2.93
CA MET A 50 -5.06 -5.20 4.17
C MET A 50 -5.39 -6.14 5.34
N GLY A 51 -4.78 -5.88 6.49
CA GLY A 51 -5.09 -6.52 7.76
C GLY A 51 -6.47 -6.13 8.30
N THR A 52 -6.96 -6.94 9.25
CA THR A 52 -8.34 -6.83 9.77
C THR A 52 -8.46 -5.86 10.93
#